data_AF-A0A267MGA8-F1
#
_entry.id   AF-A0A267MGA8-F1
#
_cell.length_a   1.000
_cell.length_b   1.000
_cell.length_c   1.000
_cell.angle_alpha   90.00
_cell.angle_beta   90.00
_cell.angle_gamma   90.00
#
_symmetry.space_group_name_H-M   'P 1'
#
loop_
_entity.id
_entity.type
_entity.pdbx_description
1 polymer ?
#
loop_
_entity_poly.entity_id
_entity_poly.type
_entity_poly.pdbx_seq_one_letter_code
_entity_poly.pdbx_strand_id
1 'polypeptide(L)'
;MKKIMAGILILVLLLLMFFQNNKHHFIYGGSTCGTGVDGLKLLGIYMAIALLVLTILWINKRKRAHESCCFCKAKLEEKWKTCPYCGSELERDGKKP
;
A
#
# COMPACT_ATOMS: atom_id res chain seq x y z
N MET A 1 3.21 -10.29 7.98
CA MET A 1 2.99 -9.20 6.99
C MET A 1 2.70 -9.71 5.57
N LYS A 2 3.47 -10.63 4.97
CA LYS A 2 3.17 -11.16 3.62
C LYS A 2 1.76 -11.76 3.49
N LYS A 3 1.30 -12.54 4.49
CA LYS A 3 -0.06 -13.12 4.54
C LYS A 3 -1.18 -12.06 4.62
N ILE A 4 -0.94 -10.96 5.32
CA ILE A 4 -1.90 -9.85 5.46
C ILE A 4 -2.00 -9.05 4.15
N MET A 5 -0.87 -8.80 3.48
CA MET A 5 -0.86 -8.19 2.14
C MET A 5 -1.58 -9.03 1.11
N ALA A 6 -1.34 -10.34 1.10
CA ALA A 6 -2.07 -11.26 0.24
C ALA A 6 -3.59 -11.20 0.52
N GLY A 7 -3.99 -11.15 1.80
CA GLY A 7 -5.39 -10.98 2.18
C GLY A 7 -6.03 -9.68 1.67
N ILE A 8 -5.34 -8.54 1.81
CA ILE A 8 -5.84 -7.24 1.32
C ILE A 8 -5.96 -7.27 -0.21
N LEU A 9 -4.98 -7.83 -0.91
CA LEU A 9 -4.98 -7.91 -2.37
C LEU A 9 -6.12 -8.79 -2.89
N ILE A 10 -6.36 -9.93 -2.22
CA ILE A 10 -7.49 -10.83 -2.52
C ILE A 10 -8.83 -10.14 -2.24
N LEU A 11 -8.95 -9.39 -1.14
CA LEU A 11 -10.17 -8.66 -0.79
C LEU A 11 -10.51 -7.58 -1.84
N VAL A 12 -9.49 -6.83 -2.29
CA VAL A 12 -9.67 -5.81 -3.33
C VAL A 12 -10.05 -6.45 -4.67
N LEU A 13 -9.41 -7.58 -5.04
CA LEU A 13 -9.78 -8.35 -6.23
C LEU A 13 -11.22 -8.87 -6.17
N LEU A 14 -11.65 -9.40 -5.02
CA LEU A 14 -13.03 -9.86 -4.81
C LEU A 14 -14.04 -8.71 -4.91
N LEU A 15 -13.73 -7.54 -4.36
CA LEU A 15 -14.55 -6.34 -4.51
C LEU A 15 -14.65 -5.91 -5.97
N LEU A 16 -13.54 -5.87 -6.71
CA LEU A 16 -13.54 -5.55 -8.14
C LEU A 16 -14.34 -6.56 -8.96
N MET A 17 -14.18 -7.85 -8.68
CA MET A 17 -14.97 -8.91 -9.32
C MET A 17 -16.45 -8.82 -8.96
N PHE A 18 -16.81 -8.48 -7.72
CA PHE A 18 -18.20 -8.25 -7.31
C PHE A 18 -18.80 -7.04 -8.04
N PHE A 19 -18.04 -5.95 -8.17
CA PHE A 19 -18.46 -4.77 -8.93
C PHE A 19 -18.62 -5.06 -10.43
N GLN A 20 -17.72 -5.85 -11.03
CA GLN A 20 -17.78 -6.23 -12.45
C GLN A 20 -18.85 -7.29 -12.74
N ASN A 21 -19.05 -8.26 -11.84
CA ASN A 21 -19.99 -9.36 -12.03
C ASN A 21 -21.43 -8.99 -11.64
N ASN A 22 -21.65 -7.78 -11.11
CA ASN A 22 -22.98 -7.25 -10.93
C ASN A 22 -23.54 -6.86 -12.31
N LYS A 23 -24.13 -7.85 -13.00
CA LYS A 23 -24.64 -7.82 -14.38
C LYS A 23 -25.77 -6.81 -14.64
N HIS A 24 -26.07 -5.91 -13.70
CA HIS A 24 -26.78 -4.67 -14.02
C HIS A 24 -25.86 -3.75 -14.84
N HIS A 25 -25.54 -4.20 -16.07
CA HIS A 25 -25.36 -3.32 -17.21
C HIS A 25 -26.68 -2.56 -17.32
N PHE A 26 -26.72 -1.37 -16.70
CA PHE A 26 -27.80 -0.44 -16.93
C PHE A 26 -27.67 -0.05 -18.39
N ILE A 27 -28.62 -0.53 -19.18
CA ILE A 27 -28.71 -0.34 -20.62
C ILE A 27 -28.55 1.14 -20.91
N TYR A 28 -27.61 1.47 -21.81
CA TYR A 28 -27.49 2.79 -22.42
C TYR A 28 -28.86 3.19 -22.98
N GLY A 29 -29.53 4.11 -22.29
CA GLY A 29 -30.78 4.71 -22.70
C GLY A 29 -30.68 6.20 -22.49
N GLY A 30 -30.43 6.94 -23.57
CA GLY A 30 -30.77 8.36 -23.72
C GLY A 30 -30.10 9.34 -22.75
N SER A 31 -29.09 10.05 -23.24
CA SER A 31 -28.93 11.50 -23.02
C SER A 31 -29.34 12.03 -21.63
N THR A 32 -28.60 11.61 -20.60
CA THR A 32 -28.55 12.36 -19.33
C THR A 32 -27.15 12.96 -19.21
N CYS A 33 -27.06 14.29 -19.30
CA CYS A 33 -25.83 15.02 -19.11
C CYS A 33 -25.47 15.01 -17.61
N GLY A 34 -24.72 14.02 -17.17
CA GLY A 34 -24.26 13.93 -15.79
C GLY A 34 -23.61 12.60 -15.46
N THR A 35 -22.70 12.60 -14.49
CA THR A 35 -21.88 11.44 -14.10
C THR A 35 -22.66 10.29 -13.48
N GLY A 36 -23.98 10.38 -13.29
CA GLY A 36 -24.88 9.26 -12.96
C GLY A 36 -24.39 8.24 -11.92
N VAL A 37 -24.98 7.05 -11.94
CA VAL A 37 -24.54 5.92 -11.10
C VAL A 37 -23.28 5.24 -11.65
N ASP A 38 -22.98 5.42 -12.93
CA ASP A 38 -21.79 4.86 -13.58
C ASP A 38 -20.51 5.63 -13.21
N GLY A 39 -20.58 6.95 -13.06
CA GLY A 39 -19.49 7.75 -12.52
C GLY A 39 -19.23 7.44 -11.05
N LEU A 40 -20.25 7.08 -10.27
CA LEU A 40 -20.06 6.61 -8.89
C LEU A 40 -19.31 5.26 -8.85
N LYS A 41 -19.63 4.32 -9.76
CA LYS A 41 -18.87 3.07 -9.91
C LYS A 41 -17.43 3.32 -10.32
N LEU A 42 -17.21 4.20 -11.30
CA LEU A 42 -15.88 4.57 -11.79
C LEU A 42 -15.04 5.20 -10.66
N LEU A 43 -15.64 6.13 -9.92
CA LEU A 43 -15.03 6.78 -8.75
C LEU A 43 -14.70 5.76 -7.65
N GLY A 44 -15.58 4.79 -7.40
CA GLY A 44 -15.32 3.67 -6.49
C GLY A 44 -14.09 2.84 -6.89
N ILE A 45 -13.93 2.54 -8.18
CA ILE A 45 -12.76 1.84 -8.71
C ILE A 45 -11.49 2.67 -8.52
N TYR A 46 -11.52 3.96 -8.84
CA TYR A 46 -10.36 4.84 -8.64
C TYR A 46 -9.96 4.95 -7.16
N MET A 47 -10.93 5.07 -6.26
CA MET A 47 -10.67 5.10 -4.82
C MET A 47 -10.05 3.79 -4.30
N ALA A 48 -10.53 2.65 -4.79
CA ALA A 48 -9.96 1.34 -4.44
C ALA A 48 -8.49 1.22 -4.90
N ILE A 49 -8.18 1.65 -6.13
CA ILE A 49 -6.81 1.66 -6.65
C ILE A 49 -5.92 2.61 -5.84
N ALA A 50 -6.40 3.82 -5.53
CA ALA A 50 -5.65 4.79 -4.73
C ALA A 50 -5.30 4.25 -3.33
N LEU A 51 -6.25 3.61 -2.65
CA LEU A 51 -6.01 2.95 -1.36
C LEU A 51 -4.99 1.81 -1.46
N LEU A 52 -5.02 1.05 -2.55
CA LEU A 52 -4.04 -0.02 -2.83
C LEU A 52 -2.62 0.57 -2.97
N VAL A 53 -2.47 1.66 -3.71
CA VAL A 53 -1.18 2.34 -3.88
C VAL A 53 -0.67 2.89 -2.54
N LEU A 54 -1.53 3.57 -1.77
CA LEU A 54 -1.17 4.13 -0.47
C LEU A 54 -0.73 3.04 0.53
N THR A 55 -1.44 1.91 0.56
CA THR A 55 -1.06 0.78 1.44
C THR A 55 0.28 0.17 1.04
N ILE A 56 0.56 0.02 -0.26
CA ILE A 56 1.88 -0.43 -0.74
C ILE A 56 2.99 0.55 -0.32
N LEU A 57 2.78 1.86 -0.52
CA LEU A 57 3.75 2.89 -0.13
C LEU A 57 4.01 2.90 1.38
N TRP A 58 2.95 2.80 2.19
CA TRP A 58 3.07 2.77 3.65
C TRP A 58 3.85 1.54 4.13
N ILE A 59 3.61 0.37 3.51
CA ILE A 59 4.34 -0.85 3.84
C ILE A 59 5.80 -0.78 3.40
N ASN A 60 6.09 -0.21 2.23
CA ASN A 60 7.46 -0.02 1.77
C ASN A 60 8.23 0.93 2.70
N LYS A 61 7.60 2.02 3.15
CA LYS A 61 8.16 2.91 4.17
C LYS A 61 8.42 2.17 5.49
N ARG A 62 7.45 1.37 5.96
CA ARG A 62 7.59 0.60 7.21
C ARG A 62 8.66 -0.50 7.14
N LYS A 63 8.87 -1.12 5.97
CA LYS A 63 9.97 -2.08 5.76
C LYS A 63 11.33 -1.40 5.84
N ARG A 64 11.48 -0.20 5.28
CA ARG A 64 12.72 0.60 5.42
C ARG A 64 12.95 1.06 6.85
N ALA A 65 11.90 1.25 7.64
CA ALA A 65 12.01 1.66 9.03
C ALA A 65 12.51 0.58 10.02
N HIS A 66 12.86 -0.62 9.54
CA HIS A 66 13.34 -1.72 10.37
C HIS A 66 14.68 -2.23 9.88
N GLU A 67 15.71 -1.41 10.06
CA GLU A 67 17.10 -1.86 9.98
C GLU A 67 17.50 -2.48 11.32
N SER A 68 18.32 -3.52 11.29
CA SER A 68 18.89 -4.13 12.50
C SER A 68 20.37 -3.80 12.58
N CYS A 69 20.89 -3.57 13.79
CA CYS A 69 22.31 -3.31 13.97
C CYS A 69 23.14 -4.54 13.53
N CYS A 70 24.14 -4.37 12.67
CA CYS A 70 25.01 -5.47 12.25
C CYS A 70 25.82 -6.08 13.41
N PHE A 71 26.13 -5.29 14.43
CA PHE A 71 26.95 -5.72 15.57
C PHE A 71 26.14 -6.44 16.64
N CYS A 72 25.07 -5.83 17.14
CA CYS A 72 24.30 -6.37 18.26
C CYS A 72 22.94 -6.97 17.86
N LYS A 73 22.58 -6.94 16.57
CA LYS A 73 21.30 -7.43 16.02
C LYS A 73 20.03 -6.81 16.64
N ALA A 74 20.18 -5.74 17.42
CA ALA A 74 19.05 -5.00 17.96
C ALA A 74 18.28 -4.31 16.82
N LYS A 75 16.96 -4.22 16.99
CA LYS A 75 16.07 -3.57 16.03
C LYS A 75 16.23 -2.06 16.17
N LEU A 76 16.57 -1.38 15.08
CA LEU A 76 16.83 0.05 15.06
C LEU A 76 15.67 0.78 14.38
N GLU A 77 15.44 2.02 14.81
CA GLU A 77 14.60 2.95 14.08
C GLU A 77 15.42 3.72 13.04
N GLU A 78 14.79 4.06 11.92
CA GLU A 78 15.38 4.73 10.75
C GLU A 78 16.14 6.05 11.08
N LYS A 79 15.88 6.65 12.23
CA LYS A 79 16.47 7.95 12.62
C LYS A 79 17.81 7.84 13.33
N TRP A 80 18.22 6.65 13.77
CA TRP A 80 19.42 6.50 14.59
C TRP A 80 20.68 6.44 13.73
N LYS A 81 21.67 7.30 14.05
CA LYS A 81 23.01 7.29 13.45
C LYS A 81 23.97 6.34 14.17
N THR A 82 23.69 6.10 15.44
CA THR A 82 24.47 5.25 16.34
C THR A 82 23.51 4.31 17.03
N CYS A 83 23.88 3.03 17.16
CA CYS A 83 23.08 2.07 17.89
C CYS A 83 23.06 2.44 19.38
N PRO A 84 21.89 2.69 20.00
CA PRO A 84 21.84 3.03 21.43
C PRO A 84 22.12 1.83 22.34
N TYR A 85 22.14 0.62 21.80
CA TYR A 85 22.38 -0.59 22.58
C TYR A 85 23.86 -0.98 22.66
N CYS A 86 24.64 -0.76 21.60
CA CYS A 86 26.05 -1.16 21.54
C CYS A 86 27.01 -0.03 21.16
N GLY A 87 26.50 1.18 20.90
CA GLY A 87 27.33 2.35 20.59
C GLY A 87 27.97 2.33 19.20
N SER A 88 27.73 1.31 18.37
CA SER A 88 28.31 1.24 17.03
C SER A 88 27.69 2.27 16.09
N GLU A 89 28.52 2.94 15.30
CA GLU A 89 28.04 3.74 14.18
C GLU A 89 27.37 2.85 13.12
N LEU A 90 26.26 3.34 12.57
CA LEU A 90 25.47 2.63 11.58
C LEU A 90 25.79 3.22 10.20
N GLU A 91 26.45 2.45 9.34
CA GLU A 91 26.61 2.81 7.92
C GLU A 91 25.22 2.81 7.27
N ARG A 92 24.71 3.99 6.91
CA ARG A 92 23.56 4.09 6.00
C ARG A 92 24.08 4.22 4.58
N ASP A 93 23.65 3.27 3.74
CA ASP A 93 24.00 3.14 2.33
C ASP A 93 24.09 4.50 1.61
N GLY A 94 25.31 4.84 1.20
CA GLY A 94 25.58 5.94 0.27
C GLY A 94 26.99 6.51 0.33
N LYS A 95 27.70 6.38 1.45
CA LYS A 95 29.13 6.71 1.53
C LYS A 95 29.85 5.65 2.33
N LYS A 96 30.65 4.86 1.61
CA LYS A 96 31.71 4.02 2.14
C LYS A 96 32.70 4.91 2.93
N PRO A 97 33.35 4.41 4.00
CA PRO A 97 34.33 5.14 4.81
C PRO A 97 35.36 5.91 3.99
#